data_AF-A0A973F4Y9-F1
#
_entry.id   AF-A0A973F4Y9-F1
#
_cell.length_a   1.000
_cell.length_b   1.000
_cell.length_c   1.000
_cell.angle_alpha   90.00
_cell.angle_beta   90.00
_cell.angle_gamma   90.00
#
_symmetry.space_group_name_H-M   'P 1'
#
loop_
_entity.id
_entity.type
_entity.pdbx_description
1 polymer ?
#
loop_
_entity_poly.entity_id
_entity_poly.type
_entity_poly.pdbx_seq_one_letter_code
_entity_poly.pdbx_strand_id
1 'polypeptide(L)'
;MNKNGFTLIELLVAVAIIGTIAIIMLSRFGLAMEAASEARMKSDLTTITRAINMAKSITGLPLAEITNSENSSWNNCSGRDLRNIPETDQCILDIKAAFQKMEQKSGVGITGNYPRDQWKSPYLIDENEDTVQYPCGSDDPWGAPGQKMKDMLVSVGPDGRLNTSDDTWSGELKVLHIDNVRCPNS
;
A
#
# COMPACT_ATOMS: atom_id res chain seq x y z
N MET A 1 33.44 -10.68 55.31
CA MET A 1 32.58 -10.62 54.12
C MET A 1 31.19 -10.19 54.54
N ASN A 2 30.84 -8.90 54.40
CA ASN A 2 29.50 -8.42 54.69
C ASN A 2 28.56 -8.83 53.56
N LYS A 3 27.62 -9.73 53.87
CA LYS A 3 26.52 -10.11 52.97
C LYS A 3 25.30 -9.27 53.37
N ASN A 4 25.20 -8.06 52.84
CA ASN A 4 23.98 -7.28 52.95
C ASN A 4 23.01 -7.82 51.88
N GLY A 5 22.08 -8.68 52.30
CA GLY A 5 20.99 -9.15 51.45
C GLY A 5 19.90 -8.10 51.32
N PHE A 6 19.24 -8.05 50.17
CA PHE A 6 18.06 -7.21 49.96
C PHE A 6 16.92 -7.62 50.90
N THR A 7 16.21 -6.63 51.41
CA THR A 7 15.03 -6.86 52.24
C THR A 7 13.82 -7.22 51.38
N LEU A 8 12.86 -7.97 51.95
CA LEU A 8 11.63 -8.35 51.24
C LEU A 8 10.83 -7.12 50.77
N ILE A 9 10.86 -6.03 51.54
CA ILE A 9 10.12 -4.81 51.20
C ILE A 9 10.75 -4.07 50.02
N GLU A 10 12.08 -4.05 49.90
CA GLU A 10 12.77 -3.45 48.74
C GLU A 10 12.43 -4.18 47.45
N LEU A 11 12.38 -5.52 47.50
CA LEU A 11 11.97 -6.31 46.34
C LEU A 11 10.50 -6.05 45.97
N LEU A 12 9.61 -5.95 46.96
CA LEU A 12 8.18 -5.71 46.76
C LEU A 12 7.92 -4.33 46.12
N VAL A 13 8.58 -3.29 46.60
CA VAL A 13 8.45 -1.95 46.02
C VAL A 13 9.02 -1.91 44.60
N ALA A 14 10.14 -2.58 44.33
CA ALA A 14 10.72 -2.63 42.99
C ALA A 14 9.78 -3.28 41.97
N VAL A 15 9.16 -4.43 42.29
CA VAL A 15 8.20 -5.07 41.38
C VAL A 15 6.92 -4.25 41.21
N ALA A 16 6.50 -3.51 42.25
CA ALA A 16 5.37 -2.59 42.15
C ALA A 16 5.66 -1.43 41.19
N ILE A 17 6.86 -0.84 41.24
CA ILE A 17 7.27 0.25 40.35
C ILE A 17 7.42 -0.26 38.90
N ILE A 18 8.05 -1.41 38.69
CA ILE A 18 8.19 -2.00 37.35
C ILE A 18 6.80 -2.30 36.76
N GLY A 19 5.88 -2.82 37.58
CA GLY A 19 4.50 -3.11 37.18
C GLY A 19 3.73 -1.87 36.73
N THR A 20 3.83 -0.75 37.44
CA THR A 20 3.12 0.48 37.05
C THR A 20 3.68 1.10 35.77
N ILE A 21 5.01 1.06 35.57
CA ILE A 21 5.64 1.58 34.36
C ILE A 21 5.27 0.73 33.13
N ALA A 22 5.26 -0.60 33.27
CA ALA A 22 4.93 -1.51 32.17
C ALA A 22 3.52 -1.26 31.59
N ILE A 23 2.53 -0.98 32.45
CA ILE A 23 1.16 -0.70 32.02
C ILE A 23 1.07 0.56 31.14
N ILE A 24 1.80 1.63 31.50
CA ILE A 24 1.78 2.90 30.74
C ILE A 24 2.47 2.75 29.39
N MET A 25 3.53 1.95 29.30
CA MET A 25 4.28 1.76 28.04
C MET A 25 3.46 1.02 26.99
N LEU A 26 2.66 0.02 27.38
CA LEU A 26 1.89 -0.79 26.44
C LEU A 26 0.85 0.00 25.64
N SER A 27 0.16 0.96 26.28
CA SER A 27 -0.90 1.74 25.61
C SER A 27 -0.38 2.68 24.53
N ARG A 28 0.84 3.22 24.71
CA ARG A 28 1.46 4.13 23.72
C ARG A 28 2.12 3.39 22.56
N PHE A 29 2.56 2.16 22.80
CA PHE A 29 3.26 1.37 21.80
C PHE A 29 2.36 1.02 20.60
N GLY A 30 1.08 0.69 20.84
CA GLY A 30 0.13 0.36 19.76
C GLY A 30 -0.03 1.50 18.74
N LEU A 31 -0.34 2.72 19.21
CA LEU A 31 -0.54 3.88 18.35
C LEU A 31 0.72 4.27 17.56
N ALA A 32 1.90 4.15 18.19
CA ALA A 32 3.16 4.43 17.52
C ALA A 32 3.48 3.42 16.41
N MET A 33 3.18 2.14 16.62
CA MET A 33 3.38 1.09 15.63
C MET A 33 2.41 1.22 14.45
N GLU A 34 1.16 1.59 14.71
CA GLU A 34 0.16 1.86 13.67
C GLU A 34 0.58 3.04 12.79
N ALA A 35 0.94 4.17 13.39
CA ALA A 35 1.44 5.34 12.67
C ALA A 35 2.72 5.05 11.86
N ALA A 36 3.64 4.25 12.42
CA ALA A 36 4.84 3.82 11.70
C ALA A 36 4.50 2.92 10.51
N SER A 37 3.49 2.07 10.66
CA SER A 37 3.06 1.15 9.60
C SER A 37 2.42 1.90 8.44
N GLU A 38 1.54 2.87 8.74
CA GLU A 38 0.97 3.76 7.73
C GLU A 38 2.04 4.60 7.01
N ALA A 39 2.99 5.18 7.75
CA ALA A 39 4.06 5.99 7.18
C ALA A 39 4.91 5.17 6.20
N ARG A 40 5.23 3.92 6.57
CA ARG A 40 5.96 2.99 5.70
C ARG A 40 5.15 2.63 4.47
N MET A 41 3.87 2.27 4.63
CA MET A 41 2.98 1.99 3.51
C MET A 41 2.92 3.17 2.52
N LYS A 42 2.75 4.40 2.99
CA LYS A 42 2.72 5.60 2.14
C LYS A 42 4.05 5.84 1.41
N SER A 43 5.17 5.57 2.07
CA SER A 43 6.51 5.62 1.47
C SER A 43 6.68 4.56 0.36
N ASP A 44 6.19 3.35 0.61
CA ASP A 44 6.26 2.24 -0.34
C ASP A 44 5.40 2.55 -1.57
N LEU A 45 4.14 2.99 -1.37
CA LEU A 45 3.26 3.45 -2.45
C LEU A 45 3.91 4.55 -3.28
N THR A 46 4.51 5.56 -2.65
CA THR A 46 5.21 6.65 -3.33
C THR A 46 6.37 6.14 -4.19
N THR A 47 7.11 5.15 -3.71
CA THR A 47 8.27 4.58 -4.42
C THR A 47 7.82 3.77 -5.63
N ILE A 48 6.80 2.93 -5.45
CA ILE A 48 6.21 2.13 -6.55
C ILE A 48 5.62 3.08 -7.61
N THR A 49 4.88 4.12 -7.20
CA THR A 49 4.34 5.11 -8.12
C THR A 49 5.43 5.81 -8.95
N ARG A 50 6.58 6.13 -8.34
CA ARG A 50 7.71 6.69 -9.08
C ARG A 50 8.27 5.71 -10.11
N ALA A 51 8.34 4.42 -9.77
CA ALA A 51 8.77 3.38 -10.70
C ALA A 51 7.79 3.24 -11.88
N ILE A 52 6.47 3.28 -11.62
CA ILE A 52 5.42 3.31 -12.65
C ILE A 52 5.61 4.49 -13.58
N ASN A 53 5.68 5.71 -13.02
CA ASN A 53 5.85 6.93 -13.81
C ASN A 53 7.15 6.91 -14.63
N MET A 54 8.23 6.38 -14.07
CA MET A 54 9.49 6.21 -14.78
C MET A 54 9.35 5.21 -15.94
N ALA A 55 8.71 4.06 -15.71
CA ALA A 55 8.47 3.06 -16.75
C ALA A 55 7.69 3.68 -17.92
N LYS A 56 6.58 4.38 -17.62
CA LYS A 56 5.76 5.10 -18.61
C LYS A 56 6.54 6.20 -19.32
N SER A 57 7.34 6.97 -18.60
CA SER A 57 8.15 8.05 -19.20
C SER A 57 9.24 7.51 -20.13
N ILE A 58 9.80 6.33 -19.86
CA ILE A 58 10.84 5.71 -20.70
C ILE A 58 10.22 5.05 -21.94
N THR A 59 9.10 4.36 -21.79
CA THR A 59 8.47 3.63 -22.90
C THR A 59 7.57 4.51 -23.76
N GLY A 60 6.98 5.56 -23.19
CA GLY A 60 5.89 6.33 -23.80
C GLY A 60 4.58 5.54 -23.91
N LEU A 61 4.46 4.42 -23.19
CA LEU A 61 3.30 3.52 -23.24
C LEU A 61 2.50 3.59 -21.94
N PRO A 62 1.17 3.38 -22.00
CA PRO A 62 0.35 3.22 -20.80
C PRO A 62 0.76 1.97 -20.03
N LEU A 63 0.40 1.91 -18.75
CA LEU A 63 0.85 0.82 -17.89
C LEU A 63 0.30 -0.54 -18.33
N ALA A 64 -0.93 -0.59 -18.86
CA ALA A 64 -1.51 -1.81 -19.41
C ALA A 64 -0.65 -2.46 -20.50
N GLU A 65 -0.02 -1.65 -21.37
CA GLU A 65 0.88 -2.15 -22.41
C GLU A 65 2.24 -2.57 -21.84
N ILE A 66 2.71 -1.92 -20.77
CA ILE A 66 3.95 -2.30 -20.09
C ILE A 66 3.78 -3.65 -19.38
N THR A 67 2.67 -3.84 -18.68
CA THR A 67 2.38 -5.06 -17.92
C THR A 67 1.69 -6.13 -18.76
N ASN A 68 1.22 -5.81 -19.97
CA ASN A 68 0.39 -6.69 -20.81
C ASN A 68 -0.86 -7.19 -20.06
N SER A 69 -1.48 -6.31 -19.28
CA SER A 69 -2.62 -6.61 -18.42
C SER A 69 -3.35 -5.30 -18.09
N GLU A 70 -4.68 -5.31 -18.06
CA GLU A 70 -5.47 -4.15 -17.64
C GLU A 70 -5.94 -4.28 -16.18
N ASN A 71 -5.71 -5.41 -15.51
CA ASN A 71 -6.25 -5.68 -14.19
C ASN A 71 -5.48 -6.76 -13.41
N SER A 72 -4.16 -6.62 -13.30
CA SER A 72 -3.28 -7.65 -12.69
C SER A 72 -3.65 -8.00 -11.25
N SER A 73 -4.45 -7.18 -10.56
CA SER A 73 -4.88 -7.46 -9.18
C SER A 73 -6.34 -7.84 -9.03
N TRP A 74 -7.22 -7.45 -9.94
CA TRP A 74 -8.66 -7.48 -9.65
C TRP A 74 -9.27 -8.88 -9.75
N ASN A 75 -8.86 -9.67 -10.73
CA ASN A 75 -9.47 -10.98 -11.01
C ASN A 75 -9.17 -12.02 -9.92
N ASN A 76 -7.95 -12.03 -9.37
CA ASN A 76 -7.47 -13.10 -8.50
C ASN A 76 -7.31 -12.69 -7.03
N CYS A 77 -7.29 -11.38 -6.73
CA CYS A 77 -7.13 -10.88 -5.36
C CYS A 77 -8.43 -10.39 -4.72
N SER A 78 -9.51 -10.17 -5.48
CA SER A 78 -10.74 -9.62 -4.92
C SER A 78 -11.53 -10.62 -4.04
N GLY A 79 -12.27 -10.09 -3.05
CA GLY A 79 -13.23 -10.86 -2.25
C GLY A 79 -12.64 -11.79 -1.18
N ARG A 80 -11.34 -11.70 -0.88
CA ARG A 80 -10.64 -12.56 0.10
C ARG A 80 -9.64 -11.78 0.94
N ASP A 81 -9.20 -12.40 2.03
CA ASP A 81 -8.11 -11.89 2.88
C ASP A 81 -6.75 -12.18 2.23
N LEU A 82 -5.97 -11.13 2.01
CA LEU A 82 -4.71 -11.17 1.26
C LEU A 82 -3.47 -11.28 2.15
N ARG A 83 -3.59 -11.22 3.48
CA ARG A 83 -2.43 -11.15 4.40
C ARG A 83 -1.60 -12.43 4.44
N ASN A 84 -2.23 -13.58 4.18
CA ASN A 84 -1.59 -14.89 4.32
C ASN A 84 -1.72 -15.74 3.05
N ILE A 85 -1.94 -15.11 1.89
CA ILE A 85 -1.99 -15.83 0.63
C ILE A 85 -0.60 -16.39 0.27
N PRO A 86 -0.48 -17.65 -0.17
CA PRO A 86 0.80 -18.24 -0.54
C PRO A 86 1.50 -17.47 -1.67
N GLU A 87 2.83 -17.53 -1.71
CA GLU A 87 3.63 -16.93 -2.80
C GLU A 87 3.39 -17.57 -4.18
N THR A 88 2.74 -18.73 -4.20
CA THR A 88 2.31 -19.48 -5.40
C THR A 88 0.87 -19.18 -5.81
N ASP A 89 0.14 -18.36 -5.04
CA ASP A 89 -1.23 -17.97 -5.37
C ASP A 89 -1.24 -17.09 -6.62
N GLN A 90 -2.21 -17.30 -7.52
CA GLN A 90 -2.27 -16.58 -8.80
C GLN A 90 -2.29 -15.07 -8.61
N CYS A 91 -2.98 -14.58 -7.57
CA CYS A 91 -2.97 -13.16 -7.21
C CYS A 91 -1.54 -12.61 -7.02
N ILE A 92 -0.71 -13.33 -6.27
CA ILE A 92 0.69 -12.92 -6.03
C ILE A 92 1.54 -13.03 -7.29
N LEU A 93 1.32 -14.08 -8.08
CA LEU A 93 2.07 -14.30 -9.31
C LEU A 93 1.81 -13.19 -10.33
N ASP A 94 0.56 -12.77 -10.50
CA ASP A 94 0.18 -11.70 -11.43
C ASP A 94 0.80 -10.36 -11.02
N ILE A 95 0.70 -10.00 -9.73
CA ILE A 95 1.30 -8.77 -9.19
C ILE A 95 2.82 -8.79 -9.36
N LYS A 96 3.48 -9.90 -9.04
CA LYS A 96 4.94 -10.03 -9.22
C LYS A 96 5.33 -9.90 -10.68
N ALA A 97 4.58 -10.50 -11.59
CA ALA A 97 4.84 -10.40 -13.03
C ALA A 97 4.69 -8.95 -13.53
N ALA A 98 3.68 -8.22 -13.06
CA ALA A 98 3.51 -6.80 -13.35
C ALA A 98 4.71 -5.98 -12.82
N PHE A 99 5.10 -6.20 -11.56
CA PHE A 99 6.21 -5.48 -10.93
C PHE A 99 7.56 -5.77 -11.61
N GLN A 100 7.79 -7.01 -12.04
CA GLN A 100 8.97 -7.39 -12.81
C GLN A 100 9.04 -6.66 -14.16
N LYS A 101 7.92 -6.54 -14.87
CA LYS A 101 7.88 -5.80 -16.14
C LYS A 101 8.14 -4.30 -15.92
N MET A 102 7.55 -3.71 -14.88
CA MET A 102 7.80 -2.32 -14.51
C MET A 102 9.27 -2.09 -14.14
N GLU A 103 9.88 -2.98 -13.37
CA GLU A 103 11.29 -2.91 -13.01
C GLU A 103 12.20 -3.02 -14.25
N GLN A 104 11.89 -3.94 -15.19
CA GLN A 104 12.63 -4.08 -16.44
C GLN A 104 12.59 -2.83 -17.33
N LYS A 105 11.48 -2.08 -17.32
CA LYS A 105 11.34 -0.84 -18.11
C LYS A 105 11.90 0.38 -17.40
N SER A 106 11.68 0.50 -16.09
CA SER A 106 12.07 1.67 -15.29
C SER A 106 13.53 1.63 -14.83
N GLY A 107 14.12 0.44 -14.68
CA GLY A 107 15.40 0.24 -14.00
C GLY A 107 15.33 0.48 -12.48
N VAL A 108 14.14 0.68 -11.91
CA VAL A 108 13.92 0.89 -10.47
C VAL A 108 13.62 -0.45 -9.81
N GLY A 109 14.46 -0.88 -8.87
CA GLY A 109 14.30 -2.13 -8.15
C GLY A 109 13.09 -2.12 -7.21
N ILE A 110 11.97 -2.74 -7.62
CA ILE A 110 10.72 -2.76 -6.84
C ILE A 110 10.23 -4.17 -6.49
N THR A 111 10.73 -5.21 -7.15
CA THR A 111 10.27 -6.60 -6.97
C THR A 111 10.76 -7.24 -5.67
N GLY A 112 11.89 -6.81 -5.12
CA GLY A 112 12.50 -7.38 -3.91
C GLY A 112 11.95 -6.83 -2.60
N ASN A 113 11.69 -5.52 -2.53
CA ASN A 113 11.36 -4.83 -1.27
C ASN A 113 9.86 -4.57 -1.09
N TYR A 114 9.06 -4.55 -2.16
CA TYR A 114 7.67 -4.08 -2.11
C TYR A 114 6.60 -5.07 -2.62
N PRO A 115 6.73 -6.40 -2.47
CA PRO A 115 5.62 -7.27 -2.83
C PRO A 115 4.49 -7.23 -1.79
N ARG A 116 4.74 -6.75 -0.55
CA ARG A 116 3.79 -6.77 0.56
C ARG A 116 3.93 -5.57 1.49
N ASP A 117 2.80 -5.13 2.06
CA ASP A 117 2.71 -4.09 3.08
C ASP A 117 3.05 -4.60 4.49
N GLN A 118 2.91 -3.74 5.52
CA GLN A 118 3.20 -4.10 6.91
C GLN A 118 2.27 -5.17 7.49
N TRP A 119 1.07 -5.30 6.91
CA TRP A 119 0.08 -6.30 7.31
C TRP A 119 0.18 -7.58 6.50
N LYS A 120 1.21 -7.67 5.63
CA LYS A 120 1.54 -8.80 4.74
C LYS A 120 0.62 -8.93 3.53
N SER A 121 -0.28 -7.99 3.29
CA SER A 121 -1.06 -8.00 2.06
C SER A 121 -0.20 -7.48 0.91
N PRO A 122 -0.37 -7.98 -0.32
CA PRO A 122 0.36 -7.45 -1.45
C PRO A 122 -0.13 -6.06 -1.85
N TYR A 123 0.78 -5.26 -2.41
CA TYR A 123 0.37 -4.03 -3.09
C TYR A 123 -0.32 -4.40 -4.39
N LEU A 124 -1.53 -3.89 -4.57
CA LEU A 124 -2.35 -4.19 -5.73
C LEU A 124 -2.26 -3.03 -6.71
N ILE A 125 -2.25 -3.39 -7.98
CA ILE A 125 -2.23 -2.51 -9.14
C ILE A 125 -3.45 -2.75 -10.04
N ASP A 126 -4.00 -1.66 -10.57
CA ASP A 126 -5.02 -1.62 -11.61
C ASP A 126 -4.47 -0.78 -12.76
N GLU A 127 -4.16 -1.42 -13.88
CA GLU A 127 -3.47 -0.82 -15.03
C GLU A 127 -4.42 -0.28 -16.11
N ASN A 128 -5.70 -0.17 -15.79
CA ASN A 128 -6.76 0.21 -16.73
C ASN A 128 -6.76 1.70 -17.11
N GLU A 129 -5.62 2.38 -17.07
CA GLU A 129 -5.48 3.76 -17.56
C GLU A 129 -6.06 3.90 -18.96
N ASP A 130 -6.84 4.96 -19.17
CA ASP A 130 -7.41 5.33 -20.46
C ASP A 130 -8.38 4.31 -21.09
N THR A 131 -8.73 3.21 -20.40
CA THR A 131 -9.68 2.19 -20.89
C THR A 131 -11.14 2.66 -20.82
N VAL A 132 -11.46 3.57 -19.90
CA VAL A 132 -12.79 4.20 -19.76
C VAL A 132 -12.61 5.72 -19.69
N GLN A 133 -13.26 6.43 -20.61
CA GLN A 133 -13.46 7.87 -20.51
C GLN A 133 -14.80 8.12 -19.83
N TYR A 134 -14.79 8.74 -18.66
CA TYR A 134 -16.01 9.08 -17.96
C TYR A 134 -16.78 10.15 -18.74
N PRO A 135 -18.07 9.93 -19.06
CA PRO A 135 -18.87 10.95 -19.71
C PRO A 135 -18.95 12.21 -18.83
N CYS A 136 -18.90 13.39 -19.45
CA CYS A 136 -19.09 14.64 -18.74
C CYS A 136 -20.44 14.62 -17.99
N GLY A 137 -20.46 14.93 -16.70
CA GLY A 137 -21.62 14.82 -15.80
C GLY A 137 -21.72 13.55 -14.93
N SER A 138 -20.77 12.60 -14.98
CA SER A 138 -20.75 11.47 -14.04
C SER A 138 -20.14 11.85 -12.68
N ASP A 139 -20.89 11.68 -11.60
CA ASP A 139 -20.40 11.75 -10.22
C ASP A 139 -19.70 10.43 -9.81
N ASP A 140 -18.76 9.95 -10.63
CA ASP A 140 -18.03 8.73 -10.30
C ASP A 140 -16.95 9.03 -9.24
N PRO A 141 -16.91 8.28 -8.11
CA PRO A 141 -15.88 8.44 -7.09
C PRO A 141 -14.45 8.19 -7.59
N TRP A 142 -14.27 7.52 -8.75
CA TRP A 142 -12.98 7.13 -9.33
C TRP A 142 -12.48 8.06 -10.44
N GLY A 143 -13.26 9.07 -10.83
CA GLY A 143 -12.86 10.06 -11.83
C GLY A 143 -13.83 11.23 -11.93
N ALA A 144 -13.29 12.46 -12.01
CA ALA A 144 -14.15 13.60 -12.31
C ALA A 144 -14.72 13.46 -13.74
N PRO A 145 -15.90 14.01 -14.03
CA PRO A 145 -16.47 13.90 -15.36
C PRO A 145 -15.51 14.41 -16.44
N GLY A 146 -15.42 13.70 -17.56
CA GLY A 146 -14.47 13.99 -18.65
C GLY A 146 -13.02 13.58 -18.38
N GLN A 147 -12.70 13.00 -17.22
CA GLN A 147 -11.39 12.42 -16.95
C GLN A 147 -11.32 10.99 -17.46
N LYS A 148 -10.10 10.60 -17.84
CA LYS A 148 -9.76 9.21 -18.12
C LYS A 148 -9.43 8.48 -16.82
N MET A 149 -9.76 7.19 -16.75
CA MET A 149 -9.28 6.33 -15.66
C MET A 149 -7.75 6.41 -15.58
N LYS A 150 -7.22 6.37 -14.36
CA LYS A 150 -5.78 6.40 -14.10
C LYS A 150 -5.37 5.06 -13.54
N ASP A 151 -4.11 4.71 -13.78
CA ASP A 151 -3.49 3.58 -13.08
C ASP A 151 -3.65 3.76 -11.57
N MET A 152 -4.07 2.69 -10.91
CA MET A 152 -4.31 2.71 -9.48
C MET A 152 -3.36 1.76 -8.78
N LEU A 153 -2.87 2.19 -7.62
CA LEU A 153 -2.05 1.37 -6.73
C LEU A 153 -2.66 1.46 -5.34
N VAL A 154 -2.86 0.32 -4.69
CA VAL A 154 -3.55 0.25 -3.40
C VAL A 154 -2.87 -0.70 -2.42
N SER A 155 -2.91 -0.34 -1.15
CA SER A 155 -2.65 -1.22 -0.01
C SER A 155 -4.00 -1.52 0.65
N VAL A 156 -4.29 -2.78 0.93
CA VAL A 156 -5.57 -3.20 1.55
C VAL A 156 -5.59 -3.13 3.08
N GLY A 157 -4.68 -2.34 3.64
CA GLY A 157 -4.64 -2.04 5.06
C GLY A 157 -4.55 -3.23 6.03
N PRO A 158 -4.82 -2.97 7.32
CA PRO A 158 -4.86 -3.96 8.39
C PRO A 158 -5.80 -5.15 8.18
N ASP A 159 -6.94 -4.94 7.52
CA ASP A 159 -7.97 -5.97 7.41
C ASP A 159 -7.69 -7.00 6.31
N GLY A 160 -6.82 -6.64 5.36
CA GLY A 160 -6.36 -7.48 4.28
C GLY A 160 -7.37 -7.68 3.17
N ARG A 161 -8.44 -6.87 3.09
CA ARG A 161 -9.54 -7.04 2.15
C ARG A 161 -9.66 -5.80 1.28
N LEU A 162 -9.86 -6.04 -0.01
CA LEU A 162 -10.19 -4.97 -0.95
C LEU A 162 -11.60 -4.41 -0.72
N ASN A 163 -11.75 -3.14 -1.07
CA ASN A 163 -12.96 -2.32 -1.01
C ASN A 163 -13.49 -2.15 0.41
N THR A 164 -12.59 -1.88 1.34
CA THR A 164 -12.87 -1.59 2.75
C THR A 164 -12.36 -0.19 3.10
N SER A 165 -12.75 0.31 4.27
CA SER A 165 -12.46 1.69 4.66
C SER A 165 -10.98 1.96 4.99
N ASP A 166 -10.18 0.91 5.16
CA ASP A 166 -8.76 0.99 5.47
C ASP A 166 -7.85 0.84 4.24
N ASP A 167 -8.44 0.66 3.06
CA ASP A 167 -7.73 0.73 1.78
C ASP A 167 -7.10 2.11 1.60
N THR A 168 -5.83 2.15 1.20
CA THR A 168 -5.14 3.40 0.86
C THR A 168 -4.72 3.40 -0.60
N TRP A 169 -5.23 4.37 -1.34
CA TRP A 169 -5.06 4.47 -2.80
C TRP A 169 -3.99 5.51 -3.15
N SER A 170 -3.19 5.25 -4.19
CA SER A 170 -2.17 6.18 -4.67
C SER A 170 -2.74 7.53 -5.15
N GLY A 171 -3.99 7.55 -5.62
CA GLY A 171 -4.71 8.76 -5.99
C GLY A 171 -4.94 9.71 -4.80
N GLU A 172 -5.17 9.18 -3.60
CA GLU A 172 -5.34 9.97 -2.38
C GLU A 172 -4.05 10.67 -1.96
N LEU A 173 -2.90 10.07 -2.30
CA LEU A 173 -1.59 10.63 -2.04
C LEU A 173 -1.19 11.74 -3.05
N LYS A 174 -2.00 11.99 -4.09
CA LYS A 174 -1.71 12.93 -5.20
C LYS A 174 -0.34 12.70 -5.86
N VAL A 175 0.19 11.47 -5.81
CA VAL A 175 1.55 11.15 -6.30
C VAL A 175 1.55 10.85 -7.81
N LEU A 176 0.40 10.52 -8.38
CA LEU A 176 0.21 10.41 -9.82
C LEU A 176 -0.14 11.79 -10.39
N HIS A 177 0.67 12.28 -11.34
CA HIS A 177 0.45 13.57 -11.99
C HIS A 177 -0.92 13.54 -12.69
N ILE A 178 -1.77 14.48 -12.32
CA ILE A 178 -3.11 14.62 -12.87
C ILE A 178 -3.01 15.59 -14.05
N ASP A 179 -2.98 15.06 -15.26
CA ASP A 179 -3.34 15.86 -16.42
C ASP A 179 -4.85 16.12 -16.32
N ASN A 180 -5.21 17.33 -15.90
CA ASN A 180 -6.59 17.78 -15.87
C ASN A 180 -7.10 17.91 -17.32
N VAL A 181 -7.69 16.85 -17.86
CA VAL A 181 -8.53 16.95 -19.04
C VAL A 181 -9.75 17.76 -18.65
N ARG A 182 -9.75 19.04 -19.03
CA ARG A 182 -10.86 19.96 -18.79
C ARG A 182 -11.99 19.58 -19.75
N CYS A 183 -13.17 19.27 -19.23
CA CYS A 183 -14.36 19.11 -20.06
C CYS A 183 -14.48 20.32 -21.00
N PRO A 184 -14.63 20.12 -22.31
CA PRO A 184 -14.93 21.22 -23.20
C PRO A 184 -16.31 21.79 -22.85
N ASN A 185 -16.30 22.98 -22.28
CA ASN A 185 -17.41 23.90 -22.03
C ASN A 185 -18.47 23.46 -21.00
N SER A 186 -18.34 23.98 -19.77
CA SER A 186 -19.47 24.51 -18.99
C SER A 186 -19.72 25.96 -19.38
#